data_AF-A0A820RWK3-F1
#
_entry.id   AF-A0A820RWK3-F1
#
_cell.length_a   1.000
_cell.length_b   1.000
_cell.length_c   1.000
_cell.angle_alpha   90.00
_cell.angle_beta   90.00
_cell.angle_gamma   90.00
#
_symmetry.space_group_name_H-M   'P 1'
#
loop_
_entity.id
_entity.type
_entity.pdbx_description
1 polymer ?
#
loop_
_entity_poly.entity_id
_entity_poly.type
_entity_poly.pdbx_seq_one_letter_code
_entity_poly.pdbx_strand_id
1 'polypeptide(L)'
;MYVALKSPCPPWVDTTKGSVLILFVWFITYILLGYPRLVIANYARRHSPNGMFWFGVQVQCGSLMGSITSYLMVEKFALFHERKPCEHIAC
;
A
#
# COMPACT_ATOMS: atom_id res chain seq x y z
N MET A 1 -4.38 8.84 -4.94
CA MET A 1 -5.83 9.10 -5.11
C MET A 1 -6.15 9.93 -6.35
N TYR A 2 -5.48 11.06 -6.59
CA TYR A 2 -5.69 11.93 -7.77
C TYR A 2 -5.59 11.21 -9.14
N VAL A 3 -4.62 10.31 -9.32
CA VAL A 3 -4.47 9.54 -10.58
C VAL A 3 -5.64 8.58 -10.80
N ALA A 4 -6.21 8.01 -9.73
CA ALA A 4 -7.34 7.09 -9.83
C ALA A 4 -8.65 7.79 -10.23
N LEU A 5 -8.78 9.08 -9.89
CA LEU A 5 -9.92 9.92 -10.27
C LEU A 5 -9.89 10.39 -11.74
N LYS A 6 -8.75 10.25 -12.43
CA LYS A 6 -8.53 10.68 -13.82
C LYS A 6 -8.57 9.54 -14.85
N SER A 7 -9.10 8.37 -14.50
CA SER A 7 -9.31 7.30 -15.48
C SER A 7 -10.44 7.72 -16.44
N PRO A 8 -10.19 7.85 -17.77
CA PRO A 8 -9.42 6.93 -18.62
C PRO A 8 -8.00 7.37 -19.05
N CYS A 9 -7.65 8.66 -19.05
CA CYS A 9 -6.29 9.14 -19.39
C CYS A 9 -5.54 9.60 -18.13
N PRO A 10 -4.72 8.74 -17.51
CA PRO A 10 -3.94 9.14 -16.34
C PRO A 10 -2.97 10.27 -16.71
N PRO A 11 -2.89 11.34 -15.90
CA PRO A 11 -1.91 12.39 -16.13
C PRO A 11 -0.50 11.79 -16.00
N TRP A 12 0.37 12.08 -16.98
CA TRP A 12 1.80 11.75 -17.00
C TRP A 12 2.12 10.29 -17.34
N VAL A 13 1.20 9.59 -18.00
CA VAL A 13 1.49 8.30 -18.66
C VAL A 13 2.62 8.50 -19.68
N ASP A 14 3.60 7.59 -19.69
CA ASP A 14 4.76 7.58 -20.60
C ASP A 14 5.72 8.78 -20.54
N THR A 15 5.65 9.57 -19.46
CA THR A 15 6.59 10.69 -19.27
C THR A 15 7.65 10.35 -18.22
N THR A 16 8.91 10.74 -18.47
CA THR A 16 10.03 10.55 -17.53
C THR A 16 9.74 11.15 -16.14
N LYS A 17 8.99 12.27 -16.09
CA LYS A 17 8.63 12.93 -14.84
C LYS A 17 7.68 12.08 -13.98
N GLY A 18 6.80 11.30 -14.60
CA GLY A 18 5.90 10.38 -13.91
C GLY A 18 6.67 9.24 -13.23
N SER A 19 7.62 8.64 -13.95
CA SER A 19 8.49 7.59 -13.41
C SER A 19 9.31 8.06 -12.20
N VAL A 20 9.89 9.26 -12.27
CA VAL A 20 10.65 9.85 -11.14
C VAL A 20 9.76 10.05 -9.91
N LEU A 21 8.52 10.54 -10.11
CA LEU A 21 7.58 10.74 -9.01
C LEU A 21 7.18 9.42 -8.33
N ILE A 22 6.93 8.37 -9.11
CA ILE A 22 6.61 7.03 -8.57
C ILE A 22 7.77 6.51 -7.73
N LEU A 23 9.00 6.60 -8.24
CA LEU A 23 10.19 6.19 -7.49
C LEU A 23 10.31 6.96 -6.18
N PHE A 24 10.17 8.29 -6.22
CA PHE A 24 10.27 9.13 -5.03
C PHE A 24 9.22 8.79 -3.97
N VAL A 25 7.96 8.63 -4.37
CA VAL A 25 6.87 8.21 -3.47
C VAL A 25 7.15 6.81 -2.91
N TRP A 26 7.63 5.89 -3.73
CA TRP A 26 7.96 4.54 -3.31
C TRP A 26 9.11 4.53 -2.28
N PHE A 27 10.18 5.30 -2.53
CA PHE A 27 11.29 5.46 -1.59
C PHE A 27 10.83 6.05 -0.25
N ILE A 28 10.08 7.15 -0.27
CA ILE A 28 9.54 7.75 0.95
C ILE A 28 8.68 6.75 1.71
N THR A 29 7.79 6.04 1.01
CA THR A 29 6.91 5.04 1.61
C THR A 29 7.74 3.92 2.25
N TYR A 30 8.78 3.45 1.57
CA TYR A 30 9.66 2.41 2.08
C TYR A 30 10.40 2.85 3.34
N ILE A 31 10.91 4.09 3.36
CA ILE A 31 11.58 4.65 4.54
C ILE A 31 10.57 4.82 5.68
N LEU A 32 9.41 5.42 5.41
CA LEU A 32 8.40 5.73 6.41
C LEU A 32 7.81 4.47 7.07
N LEU A 33 7.56 3.41 6.28
CA LEU A 33 6.99 2.17 6.80
C LEU A 33 8.06 1.17 7.24
N GLY A 34 9.23 1.17 6.60
CA GLY A 34 10.31 0.23 6.86
C GLY A 34 11.15 0.61 8.09
N TYR A 35 11.48 1.88 8.27
CA TYR A 35 12.32 2.32 9.38
C TYR A 35 11.71 2.03 10.76
N PRO A 36 10.43 2.35 11.03
CA PRO A 36 9.83 2.02 12.33
C PRO A 36 9.79 0.51 12.58
N ARG A 37 9.54 -0.30 11.55
CA ARG A 37 9.57 -1.78 11.65
C ARG A 37 10.95 -2.27 12.09
N LEU A 38 12.02 -1.72 11.53
CA LEU A 38 13.39 -2.06 11.91
C LEU A 38 13.72 -1.63 13.34
N VAL A 39 13.32 -0.42 13.74
CA VAL A 39 13.54 0.09 15.11
C VAL A 39 12.81 -0.78 16.13
N ILE A 40 11.54 -1.10 15.90
CA ILE A 40 10.74 -1.96 16.79
C ILE A 40 11.33 -3.37 16.85
N ALA A 41 11.73 -3.95 15.72
CA ALA A 41 12.35 -5.28 15.69
C ALA A 41 13.67 -5.31 16.47
N ASN A 42 14.51 -4.28 16.34
CA ASN A 42 15.76 -4.18 17.08
C ASN A 42 15.54 -3.94 18.57
N TYR A 43 14.54 -3.13 18.94
CA TYR A 43 14.15 -2.91 20.33
C TYR A 43 13.63 -4.21 20.97
N ALA A 44 12.71 -4.91 20.30
CA ALA A 44 12.13 -6.15 20.77
C ALA A 44 13.18 -7.26 20.99
N ARG A 45 14.20 -7.34 20.11
CA ARG A 45 15.32 -8.28 20.28
C ARG A 45 16.17 -8.01 21.53
N ARG A 46 16.37 -6.74 21.91
CA ARG A 46 17.22 -6.38 23.06
C ARG A 46 16.53 -6.55 24.40
N HIS A 47 15.20 -6.44 24.44
CA HIS A 47 14.45 -6.36 25.69
C HIS A 47 13.93 -7.71 26.20
N SER A 48 13.79 -8.74 25.33
CA SER A 48 13.20 -10.01 25.74
C SER A 48 13.70 -11.21 24.93
N PRO A 49 13.93 -12.38 25.56
CA PRO A 49 14.18 -13.64 24.85
C PRO A 49 13.06 -14.00 23.85
N ASN A 50 11.82 -13.58 24.16
CA ASN A 50 10.62 -13.86 23.34
C ASN A 50 10.15 -12.64 22.54
N GLY A 51 10.93 -11.56 22.48
CA GLY A 51 10.49 -10.30 21.85
C GLY A 51 10.20 -10.44 20.35
N MET A 52 10.90 -11.33 19.66
CA MET A 52 10.72 -11.57 18.23
C MET A 52 9.40 -12.32 17.94
N PHE A 53 8.91 -13.14 18.87
CA PHE A 53 7.61 -13.82 18.75
C PHE A 53 6.45 -12.81 18.81
N TRP A 54 6.44 -11.93 19.82
CA TRP A 54 5.41 -10.89 19.96
C TRP A 54 5.42 -9.88 18.81
N PHE A 55 6.61 -9.54 18.30
CA PHE A 55 6.72 -8.75 17.08
C PHE A 55 6.04 -9.44 15.89
N GLY A 56 6.28 -10.74 15.70
CA GLY A 56 5.62 -11.54 14.66
C GLY A 56 4.10 -11.56 14.80
N VAL A 57 3.58 -11.75 16.03
CA VAL A 57 2.14 -11.71 16.31
C VAL A 57 1.54 -10.36 15.90
N GLN A 58 2.17 -9.24 16.26
CA GLN A 58 1.68 -7.91 15.89
C GLN A 58 1.65 -7.69 14.37
N VAL A 59 2.68 -8.16 13.65
CA VAL A 59 2.73 -8.07 12.18
C VAL A 59 1.61 -8.87 11.54
N GLN A 60 1.35 -10.09 12.01
CA GLN A 60 0.29 -10.94 11.48
C GLN A 60 -1.10 -10.40 11.77
N CYS A 61 -1.33 -9.86 12.98
CA CYS A 61 -2.56 -9.15 13.31
C CYS A 61 -2.79 -7.97 12.36
N GLY A 62 -1.74 -7.21 12.04
CA GLY A 62 -1.81 -6.11 11.06
C GLY A 62 -2.26 -6.59 9.67
N SER A 63 -1.70 -7.70 9.20
CA SER A 63 -2.09 -8.30 7.91
C SER A 63 -3.55 -8.77 7.91
N LEU A 64 -3.97 -9.45 8.99
CA LEU A 64 -5.34 -9.91 9.16
C LEU A 64 -6.33 -8.74 9.13
N MET A 65 -6.06 -7.68 9.89
CA MET A 65 -6.90 -6.48 9.91
C MET A 65 -6.97 -5.84 8.52
N GLY A 66 -5.83 -5.69 7.83
CA GLY A 66 -5.79 -5.12 6.47
C GLY A 66 -6.58 -5.94 5.45
N SER A 67 -6.50 -7.27 5.54
CA SER A 67 -7.26 -8.19 4.68
C SER A 67 -8.77 -8.06 4.93
N ILE A 68 -9.18 -8.10 6.20
CA ILE A 68 -10.60 -7.95 6.59
C ILE A 68 -11.13 -6.59 6.11
N THR A 69 -10.39 -5.51 6.32
CA THR A 69 -10.79 -4.17 5.84
C THR A 69 -10.94 -4.15 4.33
N SER A 70 -9.99 -4.71 3.59
CA SER A 70 -10.03 -4.75 2.12
C SER A 70 -11.22 -5.57 1.61
N TYR A 71 -11.47 -6.73 2.22
CA TYR A 71 -12.60 -7.59 1.91
C TYR A 71 -13.94 -6.88 2.14
N LEU A 72 -14.14 -6.27 3.31
CA LEU A 72 -15.36 -5.52 3.61
C LEU A 72 -15.56 -4.36 2.63
N MET A 73 -14.50 -3.63 2.31
CA MET A 73 -14.53 -2.48 1.39
C MET A 73 -14.95 -2.89 -0.03
N VAL A 74 -14.47 -4.03 -0.52
CA VAL A 74 -14.79 -4.53 -1.87
C VAL A 74 -16.15 -5.20 -1.91
N GLU A 75 -16.43 -6.13 -0.99
CA GLU A 75 -17.59 -7.02 -1.10
C GLU A 75 -18.85 -6.46 -0.43
N LYS A 76 -18.73 -5.89 0.78
CA LYS A 76 -19.91 -5.36 1.51
C LYS A 76 -20.27 -3.96 1.07
N PHE A 77 -19.27 -3.10 0.88
CA PHE A 77 -19.50 -1.70 0.52
C PHE A 77 -19.57 -1.47 -1.00
N ALA A 78 -19.20 -2.45 -1.83
CA ALA A 78 -19.22 -2.37 -3.30
C ALA A 78 -18.63 -1.05 -3.86
N LEU A 79 -17.63 -0.50 -3.16
CA LEU A 79 -17.02 0.80 -3.49
C LEU A 79 -16.24 0.75 -4.80
N PHE A 80 -15.84 -0.45 -5.22
CA PHE A 80 -15.14 -0.70 -6.46
C PHE A 80 -16.10 -1.37 -7.43
N HIS A 81 -16.67 -0.58 -8.34
CA HIS A 81 -17.34 -1.11 -9.52
C HIS A 81 -16.28 -1.53 -10.55
N GLU A 82 -16.50 -2.68 -11.21
CA GLU A 82 -15.67 -3.06 -12.35
C GLU A 82 -15.73 -1.95 -13.41
N ARG A 83 -14.55 -1.44 -13.79
CA ARG A 83 -14.46 -0.50 -14.90
C ARG A 83 -14.81 -1.24 -16.19
N LYS A 84 -15.76 -0.69 -16.95
CA LYS A 84 -16.06 -1.17 -18.31
C LYS A 84 -14.74 -1.23 -19.11
N PRO A 85 -14.52 -2.29 -19.91
CA PRO A 85 -13.32 -2.39 -20.75
C PRO A 85 -13.23 -1.14 -21.61
N CYS A 86 -12.01 -0.62 -21.77
CA CYS A 86 -11.78 0.56 -22.59
C CYS A 86 -12.21 0.25 -24.03
N GLU A 87 -13.35 0.79 -24.45
CA GLU A 87 -13.61 0.98 -25.87
C GLU A 87 -12.49 1.86 -26.43
N HIS A 88 -12.03 1.52 -27.63
CA HIS A 88 -10.79 1.96 -28.27
C HIS A 88 -10.65 3.48 -28.53
N ILE A 89 -11.48 4.32 -27.90
CA ILE A 89 -11.63 5.75 -28.19
C ILE A 89 -11.93 6.52 -26.89
N ALA A 90 -10.90 6.83 -26.10
CA ALA A 90 -10.92 7.93 -25.12
C ALA A 90 -9.53 8.20 -24.53
N CYS A 91 -8.55 8.38 -25.40
CA CYS A 91 -7.64 9.53 -25.40
C CYS A 91 -7.61 10.04 -26.86
#